data_AF-A0AAN8YFV3-F1
#
_entry.id   AF-A0AAN8YFV3-F1
#
_cell.length_a   1.000
_cell.length_b   1.000
_cell.length_c   1.000
_cell.angle_alpha   90.00
_cell.angle_beta   90.00
_cell.angle_gamma   90.00
#
_symmetry.space_group_name_H-M   'P 1'
#
loop_
_entity.id
_entity.type
_entity.pdbx_description
1 polymer ?
#
loop_
_entity_poly.entity_id
_entity_poly.type
_entity_poly.pdbx_seq_one_letter_code
_entity_poly.pdbx_strand_id
1 'polypeptide(L)'
;MNRRGGRSESKQCLNQVSSDFLSNTNEEQSALVSSSSSAGFPSNSLKDEEIEAGVVSVVGGIEQYNYILIWNHIITKWRENVSIWLTKDMFVDVIPERCSELLDSAFNYLLSYGYVNFGVALAIKDKIPTRPSKGRVIVIGASLAGLAAARQLMLFGFEVIVLEGRKRAGGRVYTKKMEGGNKVAAADLGGSILTGTLGNPLGLLARQLSYTLHTVRDQCPLYRADGKSVDEYLDKKVEAAYNELLDKASKVRQELSPIISLGETLETLRKDFSVAMNDEEMSLFNWHLANLEYANASLLSQLSLAFWDQDDPYDMGGDHCILPGGNGRLVHALTD
;
A
#
# COMPACT_ATOMS: atom_id res chain seq x y z
N MET A 1 -15.91 -8.18 58.80
CA MET A 1 -15.76 -6.75 58.44
C MET A 1 -14.55 -6.60 57.53
N ASN A 2 -14.84 -6.14 56.30
CA ASN A 2 -13.97 -5.54 55.28
C ASN A 2 -12.56 -6.10 55.01
N ARG A 3 -12.50 -7.02 54.04
CA ARG A 3 -11.47 -7.00 52.98
C ARG A 3 -11.96 -6.09 51.84
N ARG A 4 -11.55 -4.81 51.84
CA ARG A 4 -11.69 -3.88 50.72
C ARG A 4 -10.39 -3.08 50.60
N GLY A 5 -9.41 -3.62 49.88
CA GLY A 5 -8.10 -2.98 49.73
C GLY A 5 -7.31 -3.44 48.51
N GLY A 6 -7.98 -3.89 47.44
CA GLY A 6 -7.29 -4.39 46.23
C GLY A 6 -7.90 -3.96 44.90
N ARG A 7 -8.85 -3.02 44.90
CA ARG A 7 -9.57 -2.57 43.68
C ARG A 7 -9.36 -1.10 43.35
N SER A 8 -8.71 -0.32 44.22
CA SER A 8 -8.41 1.11 44.02
C SER A 8 -7.01 1.33 43.47
N GLU A 9 -6.00 0.58 43.92
CA GLU A 9 -4.61 0.72 43.42
C GLU A 9 -4.49 0.29 41.96
N SER A 10 -5.20 -0.75 41.54
CA SER A 10 -5.25 -1.16 40.13
C SER A 10 -5.95 -0.13 39.24
N LYS A 11 -6.94 0.60 39.75
CA LYS A 11 -7.61 1.72 39.06
C LYS A 11 -6.83 3.03 39.05
N GLN A 12 -5.96 3.26 40.03
CA GLN A 12 -5.02 4.38 39.99
C GLN A 12 -3.89 4.14 38.99
N CYS A 13 -3.36 2.91 38.92
CA CYS A 13 -2.41 2.52 37.87
C CYS A 13 -3.02 2.60 36.45
N LEU A 14 -4.31 2.28 36.31
CA LEU A 14 -5.08 2.37 35.05
C LEU A 14 -5.08 3.78 34.43
N ASN A 15 -5.00 4.84 35.24
CA ASN A 15 -5.05 6.22 34.75
C ASN A 15 -3.67 6.80 34.39
N GLN A 16 -2.57 6.18 34.83
CA GLN A 16 -1.26 6.84 34.80
C GLN A 16 -0.50 6.62 33.48
N VAL A 17 -0.76 5.54 32.74
CA VAL A 17 -0.18 5.36 31.38
C VAL A 17 -0.96 6.11 30.32
N SER A 18 -2.29 6.10 30.43
CA SER A 18 -3.15 6.98 29.64
C SER A 18 -2.78 8.44 29.88
N SER A 19 -2.62 8.92 31.11
CA SER A 19 -2.34 10.36 31.33
C SER A 19 -1.00 10.84 30.77
N ASP A 20 0.02 9.98 30.74
CA ASP A 20 1.36 10.37 30.28
C ASP A 20 1.44 10.38 28.74
N PHE A 21 0.85 9.39 28.05
CA PHE A 21 0.76 9.33 26.57
C PHE A 21 -0.33 10.25 25.98
N LEU A 22 -1.41 10.55 26.73
CA LEU A 22 -2.49 11.46 26.34
C LEU A 22 -2.19 12.94 26.63
N SER A 23 -0.93 13.30 26.89
CA SER A 23 -0.52 14.71 26.85
C SER A 23 -0.65 15.31 25.45
N ASN A 24 -0.72 14.45 24.42
CA ASN A 24 -1.01 14.84 23.05
C ASN A 24 -2.47 15.27 22.90
N THR A 25 -2.67 16.34 22.15
CA THR A 25 -3.98 16.82 21.72
C THR A 25 -4.75 15.74 20.93
N ASN A 26 -6.08 15.85 20.88
CA ASN A 26 -6.91 14.97 20.05
C ASN A 26 -6.50 15.00 18.57
N GLU A 27 -5.96 16.13 18.08
CA GLU A 27 -5.45 16.28 16.72
C GLU A 27 -4.16 15.48 16.49
N GLU A 28 -3.21 15.54 17.43
CA GLU A 28 -1.96 14.76 17.37
C GLU A 28 -2.24 13.25 17.40
N GLN A 29 -3.17 12.80 18.25
CA GLN A 29 -3.58 11.40 18.29
C GLN A 29 -4.22 10.95 16.97
N SER A 30 -5.05 11.80 16.36
CA SER A 30 -5.63 11.55 15.03
C SER A 30 -4.56 11.44 13.93
N ALA A 31 -3.55 12.32 13.96
CA ALA A 31 -2.45 12.30 13.00
C ALA A 31 -1.57 11.03 13.12
N LEU A 32 -1.31 10.58 14.35
CA LEU A 32 -0.60 9.33 14.64
C LEU A 32 -1.34 8.11 14.05
N VAL A 33 -2.64 8.02 14.32
CA VAL A 33 -3.49 6.92 13.81
C VAL A 33 -3.59 6.95 12.28
N SER A 34 -3.72 8.13 11.68
CA SER A 34 -3.75 8.29 10.21
C SER A 34 -2.44 7.79 9.57
N SER A 35 -1.30 8.12 10.17
CA SER A 35 0.02 7.71 9.69
C SER A 35 0.22 6.20 9.73
N SER A 36 -0.17 5.53 10.82
CA SER A 36 -0.07 4.07 10.91
C SER A 36 -1.12 3.35 10.03
N SER A 37 -2.33 3.91 9.91
CA SER A 37 -3.36 3.39 8.99
C SER A 37 -2.85 3.38 7.55
N SER A 38 -2.17 4.45 7.11
CA SER A 38 -1.51 4.48 5.80
C SER A 38 -0.35 3.48 5.67
N ALA A 39 0.17 2.93 6.76
CA ALA A 39 1.14 1.83 6.73
C ALA A 39 0.49 0.43 6.79
N GLY A 40 -0.84 0.35 6.65
CA GLY A 40 -1.58 -0.90 6.69
C GLY A 40 -1.76 -1.45 8.12
N PHE A 41 -1.81 -0.56 9.12
CA PHE A 41 -2.05 -0.95 10.51
C PHE A 41 -3.45 -0.53 10.96
N PRO A 42 -4.21 -1.43 11.61
CA PRO A 42 -5.51 -1.10 12.17
C PRO A 42 -5.38 -0.10 13.33
N SER A 43 -6.43 0.70 13.54
CA SER A 43 -6.41 1.79 14.52
C SER A 43 -6.49 1.33 15.98
N ASN A 44 -7.08 0.15 16.24
CA ASN A 44 -7.39 -0.31 17.59
C ASN A 44 -7.25 -1.82 17.81
N SER A 45 -6.71 -2.56 16.83
CA SER A 45 -6.47 -4.00 16.94
C SER A 45 -5.03 -4.35 16.55
N LEU A 46 -4.65 -5.61 16.73
CA LEU A 46 -3.41 -6.16 16.16
C LEU A 46 -3.74 -6.84 14.83
N LYS A 47 -2.73 -6.94 13.96
CA LYS A 47 -2.80 -7.82 12.80
C LYS A 47 -2.53 -9.27 13.19
N ASP A 48 -2.96 -10.20 12.34
CA ASP A 48 -2.70 -11.62 12.55
C ASP A 48 -1.20 -11.90 12.64
N GLU A 49 -0.38 -11.25 11.80
CA GLU A 49 1.09 -11.44 11.83
C GLU A 49 1.73 -10.91 13.12
N GLU A 50 1.12 -9.94 13.79
CA GLU A 50 1.58 -9.41 15.07
C GLU A 50 1.25 -10.35 16.22
N ILE A 51 0.04 -10.92 16.19
CA ILE A 51 -0.40 -11.92 17.14
C ILE A 51 0.49 -13.16 17.02
N GLU A 52 0.77 -13.61 15.79
CA GLU A 52 1.68 -14.74 15.52
C GLU A 52 3.11 -14.45 15.97
N ALA A 53 3.59 -13.22 15.80
CA ALA A 53 4.92 -12.80 16.26
C ALA A 53 5.01 -12.67 17.80
N GLY A 54 3.89 -12.76 18.53
CA GLY A 54 3.86 -12.68 19.98
C GLY A 54 4.30 -11.31 20.50
N VAL A 55 3.94 -10.22 19.81
CA VAL A 55 4.39 -8.87 20.16
C VAL A 55 3.89 -8.38 21.52
N VAL A 56 2.83 -9.01 22.03
CA VAL A 56 2.27 -8.82 23.38
C VAL A 56 1.98 -10.17 24.02
N SER A 57 2.02 -10.23 25.36
CA SER A 57 1.72 -11.44 26.11
C SER A 57 0.22 -11.79 26.14
N VAL A 58 -0.66 -10.78 26.15
CA VAL A 58 -2.12 -10.96 26.18
C VAL A 58 -2.83 -10.01 25.22
N VAL A 59 -3.58 -10.59 24.28
CA VAL A 59 -4.45 -9.86 23.34
C VAL A 59 -5.70 -9.32 24.06
N GLY A 60 -6.12 -8.10 23.72
CA GLY A 60 -7.31 -7.44 24.24
C GLY A 60 -7.15 -6.72 25.58
N GLY A 61 -5.91 -6.58 26.06
CA GLY A 61 -5.58 -5.93 27.34
C GLY A 61 -4.90 -4.56 27.21
N ILE A 62 -4.49 -4.02 28.37
CA ILE A 62 -3.74 -2.75 28.47
C ILE A 62 -2.37 -2.82 27.77
N GLU A 63 -1.77 -4.01 27.73
CA GLU A 63 -0.50 -4.24 27.05
C GLU A 63 -0.64 -3.98 25.54
N GLN A 64 -1.65 -4.57 24.90
CA GLN A 64 -1.99 -4.29 23.50
C GLN A 64 -2.26 -2.81 23.29
N TYR A 65 -3.03 -2.16 24.16
CA TYR A 65 -3.30 -0.73 24.02
C TYR A 65 -2.01 0.10 24.04
N ASN A 66 -1.09 -0.16 24.98
CA ASN A 66 0.18 0.54 25.07
C ASN A 66 1.10 0.22 23.87
N TYR A 67 1.15 -1.04 23.43
CA TYR A 67 1.84 -1.43 22.21
C TYR A 67 1.31 -0.65 20.99
N ILE A 68 -0.02 -0.51 20.88
CA ILE A 68 -0.68 0.25 19.81
C ILE A 68 -0.39 1.75 19.89
N LEU A 69 -0.08 2.31 21.05
CA LEU A 69 0.40 3.69 21.12
C LEU A 69 1.85 3.80 20.66
N ILE A 70 2.71 2.87 21.09
CA ILE A 70 4.14 2.90 20.84
C ILE A 70 4.47 2.76 19.35
N TRP A 71 3.96 1.75 18.67
CA TRP A 71 4.20 1.57 17.23
C TRP A 71 3.63 2.74 16.37
N ASN A 72 2.54 3.40 16.78
CA ASN A 72 1.98 4.59 16.11
C ASN A 72 2.99 5.73 16.15
N HIS A 73 3.64 5.94 17.31
CA HIS A 73 4.72 6.90 17.45
C HIS A 73 5.93 6.55 16.58
N ILE A 74 6.36 5.30 16.56
CA ILE A 74 7.53 4.86 15.78
C ILE A 74 7.29 5.05 14.28
N ILE A 75 6.14 4.58 13.77
CA ILE A 75 5.78 4.68 12.36
C ILE A 75 5.66 6.15 11.94
N THR A 76 4.98 6.97 12.74
CA THR A 76 4.82 8.40 12.44
C THR A 76 6.17 9.09 12.40
N LYS A 77 7.04 8.84 13.38
CA LYS A 77 8.39 9.43 13.42
C LYS A 77 9.22 9.10 12.19
N TRP A 78 9.12 7.86 11.70
CA TRP A 78 9.80 7.50 10.46
C TRP A 78 9.15 8.16 9.24
N ARG A 79 7.82 8.22 9.18
CA ARG A 79 7.08 8.81 8.05
C ARG A 79 7.24 10.32 7.94
N GLU A 80 7.54 11.03 9.03
CA GLU A 80 7.95 12.45 9.02
C GLU A 80 9.20 12.65 8.14
N ASN A 81 10.19 11.76 8.27
CA ASN A 81 11.41 11.79 7.49
C ASN A 81 11.90 10.38 7.15
N VAL A 82 11.42 9.85 6.02
CA VAL A 82 11.74 8.49 5.55
C VAL A 82 13.21 8.29 5.17
N SER A 83 14.02 9.35 5.18
CA SER A 83 15.44 9.30 4.79
C SER A 83 16.40 9.10 5.98
N ILE A 84 15.88 9.02 7.22
CA ILE A 84 16.70 8.75 8.40
C ILE A 84 16.69 7.27 8.78
N TRP A 85 17.68 6.89 9.59
CA TRP A 85 17.66 5.64 10.33
C TRP A 85 17.13 5.90 11.74
N LEU A 86 15.95 5.37 12.08
CA LEU A 86 15.43 5.40 13.44
C LEU A 86 16.26 4.50 14.35
N THR A 87 16.46 4.94 15.59
CA THR A 87 16.99 4.14 16.70
C THR A 87 16.00 4.15 17.87
N LYS A 88 16.10 3.15 18.75
CA LYS A 88 15.25 3.06 19.95
C LYS A 88 15.45 4.25 20.89
N ASP A 89 16.69 4.74 20.99
CA ASP A 89 17.07 5.87 21.86
C ASP A 89 16.25 7.14 21.55
N MET A 90 15.77 7.30 20.31
CA MET A 90 14.93 8.43 19.92
C MET A 90 13.56 8.46 20.63
N PHE A 91 13.17 7.37 21.29
CA PHE A 91 11.88 7.22 21.94
C PHE A 91 11.97 7.04 23.47
N VAL A 92 13.17 6.91 24.04
CA VAL A 92 13.37 6.62 25.47
C VAL A 92 12.84 7.76 26.36
N ASP A 93 12.96 9.01 25.90
CA ASP A 93 12.44 10.18 26.63
C ASP A 93 10.92 10.38 26.46
N VAL A 94 10.32 9.76 25.43
CA VAL A 94 8.91 9.90 25.09
C VAL A 94 8.08 8.74 25.68
N ILE A 95 8.66 7.55 25.72
CA ILE A 95 8.01 6.33 26.18
C ILE A 95 8.41 6.05 27.62
N PRO A 96 7.45 5.90 28.55
CA PRO A 96 7.75 5.60 29.95
C PRO A 96 8.62 4.36 30.11
N GLU A 97 9.59 4.41 31.04
CA GLU A 97 10.54 3.31 31.30
C GLU A 97 9.86 1.95 31.58
N ARG A 98 8.71 1.97 32.26
CA ARG A 98 7.85 0.78 32.50
C ARG A 98 7.37 0.08 31.21
N CYS A 99 7.45 0.74 30.07
CA CYS A 99 7.05 0.24 28.74
C CYS A 99 8.26 -0.09 27.85
N SER A 100 9.49 -0.14 28.40
CA SER A 100 10.72 -0.42 27.65
C SER A 100 10.66 -1.74 26.86
N GLU A 101 10.17 -2.81 27.48
CA GLU A 101 10.01 -4.12 26.83
C GLU A 101 9.02 -4.06 25.64
N LEU A 102 7.96 -3.25 25.75
CA LEU A 102 7.00 -3.04 24.66
C LEU A 102 7.59 -2.17 23.55
N LEU A 103 8.41 -1.18 23.90
CA LEU A 103 9.21 -0.43 22.91
C LEU A 103 10.17 -1.35 22.16
N ASP A 104 10.87 -2.23 22.87
CA ASP A 104 11.74 -3.22 22.27
C ASP A 104 10.96 -4.15 21.33
N SER A 105 9.84 -4.69 21.79
CA SER A 105 8.95 -5.55 20.99
C SER A 105 8.47 -4.84 19.72
N ALA A 106 7.84 -3.68 19.85
CA ALA A 106 7.30 -2.90 18.73
C ALA A 106 8.39 -2.48 17.74
N PHE A 107 9.50 -1.93 18.23
CA PHE A 107 10.59 -1.49 17.36
C PHE A 107 11.24 -2.67 16.61
N ASN A 108 11.48 -3.78 17.31
CA ASN A 108 12.07 -4.98 16.70
C ASN A 108 11.13 -5.58 15.65
N TYR A 109 9.81 -5.63 15.92
CA TYR A 109 8.80 -6.08 14.96
C TYR A 109 8.79 -5.18 13.72
N LEU A 110 8.62 -3.86 13.90
CA LEU A 110 8.57 -2.91 12.79
C LEU A 110 9.83 -2.93 11.92
N LEU A 111 11.00 -3.06 12.53
CA LEU A 111 12.28 -3.18 11.81
C LEU A 111 12.38 -4.51 11.05
N SER A 112 12.05 -5.62 11.71
CA SER A 112 12.21 -6.97 11.14
C SER A 112 11.25 -7.24 9.97
N TYR A 113 10.03 -6.69 10.04
CA TYR A 113 9.01 -6.81 9.01
C TYR A 113 9.09 -5.69 7.96
N GLY A 114 10.03 -4.75 8.09
CA GLY A 114 10.26 -3.71 7.08
C GLY A 114 9.19 -2.61 7.03
N TYR A 115 8.56 -2.28 8.16
CA TYR A 115 7.63 -1.16 8.26
C TYR A 115 8.33 0.19 8.47
N VAL A 116 9.56 0.16 8.99
CA VAL A 116 10.45 1.33 9.15
C VAL A 116 11.86 0.97 8.69
N ASN A 117 12.69 1.99 8.50
CA ASN A 117 14.13 1.82 8.18
C ASN A 117 14.41 0.98 6.92
N PHE A 118 13.50 1.00 5.94
CA PHE A 118 13.67 0.31 4.66
C PHE A 118 13.86 1.28 3.50
N GLY A 119 14.35 0.75 2.38
CA GLY A 119 14.46 1.48 1.11
C GLY A 119 15.89 1.83 0.73
N VAL A 120 16.07 3.04 0.20
CA VAL A 120 17.25 3.44 -0.59
C VAL A 120 17.97 4.69 -0.06
N ALA A 121 17.46 5.30 1.02
CA ALA A 121 18.13 6.45 1.62
C ALA A 121 19.55 6.10 2.11
N LEU A 122 20.47 7.08 2.04
CA LEU A 122 21.88 6.88 2.42
C LEU A 122 22.02 6.39 3.86
N ALA A 123 21.29 7.00 4.81
CA ALA A 123 21.31 6.61 6.22
C ALA A 123 20.87 5.15 6.46
N ILE A 124 20.09 4.58 5.54
CA ILE A 124 19.65 3.18 5.58
C ILE A 124 20.71 2.29 4.94
N LYS A 125 21.26 2.70 3.78
CA LYS A 125 22.34 1.99 3.10
C LYS A 125 23.59 1.84 3.97
N ASP A 126 23.95 2.87 4.75
CA ASP A 126 25.10 2.86 5.65
C ASP A 126 24.97 1.86 6.81
N LYS A 127 23.77 1.31 7.05
CA LYS A 127 23.52 0.31 8.08
C LYS A 127 23.65 -1.12 7.57
N ILE A 128 23.76 -1.31 6.26
CA ILE A 128 24.06 -2.61 5.68
C ILE A 128 25.49 -3.00 6.07
N PRO A 129 25.71 -4.13 6.76
CA PRO A 129 27.05 -4.56 7.15
C PRO A 129 27.97 -4.75 5.95
N THR A 130 29.20 -4.24 6.02
CA THR A 130 30.21 -4.40 4.96
C THR A 130 30.71 -5.83 4.82
N ARG A 131 30.58 -6.64 5.89
CA ARG A 131 30.88 -8.06 5.90
C ARG A 131 29.65 -8.83 6.38
N PRO A 132 29.16 -9.82 5.60
CA PRO A 132 28.09 -10.69 6.05
C PRO A 132 28.47 -11.40 7.35
N SER A 133 27.51 -11.53 8.25
CA SER A 133 27.65 -12.23 9.54
C SER A 133 26.78 -13.48 9.64
N LYS A 134 25.89 -13.70 8.67
CA LYS A 134 24.97 -14.84 8.59
C LYS A 134 25.24 -15.68 7.33
N GLY A 135 24.38 -16.68 7.11
CA GLY A 135 24.47 -17.59 5.95
C GLY A 135 24.21 -16.92 4.60
N ARG A 136 24.26 -17.74 3.55
CA ARG A 136 24.03 -17.32 2.17
C ARG A 136 22.56 -17.50 1.76
N VAL A 137 22.01 -16.52 1.06
CA VAL A 137 20.67 -16.55 0.48
C VAL A 137 20.75 -16.25 -1.01
N ILE A 138 20.06 -17.06 -1.81
CA ILE A 138 19.89 -16.81 -3.24
C ILE A 138 18.47 -16.28 -3.46
N VAL A 139 18.36 -15.10 -4.06
CA VAL A 139 17.09 -14.52 -4.49
C VAL A 139 16.96 -14.72 -5.99
N ILE A 140 15.89 -15.39 -6.43
CA ILE A 140 15.61 -15.63 -7.85
C ILE A 140 14.72 -14.50 -8.38
N GLY A 141 15.28 -13.67 -9.26
CA GLY A 141 14.63 -12.54 -9.92
C GLY A 141 14.98 -11.19 -9.28
N ALA A 142 15.47 -10.26 -10.10
CA ALA A 142 15.77 -8.88 -9.73
C ALA A 142 14.59 -7.94 -10.05
N SER A 143 13.38 -8.31 -9.65
CA SER A 143 12.20 -7.42 -9.67
C SER A 143 12.19 -6.51 -8.44
N LEU A 144 11.22 -5.58 -8.34
CA LEU A 144 11.06 -4.78 -7.11
C LEU A 144 10.96 -5.65 -5.84
N ALA A 145 10.20 -6.76 -5.90
CA ALA A 145 10.05 -7.68 -4.76
C ALA A 145 11.39 -8.36 -4.40
N GLY A 146 12.10 -8.89 -5.39
CA GLY A 146 13.38 -9.57 -5.16
C GLY A 146 14.46 -8.61 -4.67
N LEU A 147 14.53 -7.41 -5.24
CA LEU A 147 15.48 -6.38 -4.81
C LEU A 147 15.18 -5.85 -3.40
N ALA A 148 13.90 -5.62 -3.06
CA ALA A 148 13.51 -5.23 -1.71
C ALA A 148 13.87 -6.30 -0.68
N ALA A 149 13.57 -7.58 -0.97
CA ALA A 149 13.94 -8.71 -0.12
C ALA A 149 15.46 -8.81 0.04
N ALA A 150 16.22 -8.68 -1.05
CA ALA A 150 17.68 -8.73 -1.03
C ALA A 150 18.27 -7.64 -0.12
N ARG A 151 17.79 -6.40 -0.23
CA ARG A 151 18.25 -5.29 0.62
C ARG A 151 17.97 -5.52 2.10
N GLN A 152 16.77 -5.98 2.46
CA GLN A 152 16.43 -6.28 3.86
C GLN A 152 17.27 -7.45 4.41
N LEU A 153 17.49 -8.50 3.62
CA LEU A 153 18.35 -9.62 4.02
C LEU A 153 19.81 -9.20 4.21
N MET A 154 20.33 -8.35 3.32
CA MET A 154 21.66 -7.76 3.48
C MET A 154 21.75 -6.92 4.77
N LEU A 155 20.74 -6.09 5.04
CA LEU A 155 20.64 -5.33 6.29
C LEU A 155 20.67 -6.24 7.53
N PHE A 156 20.04 -7.42 7.44
CA PHE A 156 20.07 -8.43 8.51
C PHE A 156 21.37 -9.25 8.58
N GLY A 157 22.37 -8.95 7.74
CA GLY A 157 23.70 -9.53 7.76
C GLY A 157 23.87 -10.81 6.94
N PHE A 158 22.90 -11.19 6.10
CA PHE A 158 23.04 -12.32 5.18
C PHE A 158 23.91 -11.96 3.98
N GLU A 159 24.63 -12.95 3.45
CA GLU A 159 25.28 -12.83 2.14
C GLU A 159 24.23 -13.14 1.07
N VAL A 160 23.89 -12.15 0.24
CA VAL A 160 22.79 -12.27 -0.73
C VAL A 160 23.31 -12.27 -2.16
N ILE A 161 22.85 -13.24 -2.95
CA ILE A 161 23.10 -13.33 -4.39
C ILE A 161 21.75 -13.23 -5.11
N VAL A 162 21.61 -12.27 -6.03
CA VAL A 162 20.39 -12.12 -6.85
C VAL A 162 20.65 -12.69 -8.24
N LEU A 163 19.82 -13.63 -8.69
CA LEU A 163 19.89 -14.25 -10.01
C LEU A 163 18.75 -13.75 -10.90
N GLU A 164 19.06 -12.95 -11.92
CA GLU A 164 18.07 -12.44 -12.87
C GLU A 164 18.19 -13.14 -14.23
N GLY A 165 17.08 -13.63 -14.75
CA GLY A 165 17.04 -14.33 -16.05
C GLY A 165 17.14 -13.40 -17.26
N ARG A 166 16.84 -12.09 -17.09
CA ARG A 166 16.97 -11.07 -18.13
C ARG A 166 18.33 -10.38 -18.08
N LYS A 167 18.63 -9.62 -19.13
CA LYS A 167 19.81 -8.74 -19.19
C LYS A 167 19.64 -7.42 -18.43
N ARG A 168 18.61 -7.31 -17.57
CA ARG A 168 18.29 -6.10 -16.81
C ARG A 168 17.50 -6.46 -15.56
N ALA A 169 17.64 -5.65 -14.52
CA ALA A 169 16.73 -5.66 -13.37
C ALA A 169 15.36 -5.04 -13.73
N GLY A 170 14.41 -5.16 -12.80
CA GLY A 170 13.08 -4.54 -12.82
C GLY A 170 11.94 -5.49 -13.12
N GLY A 171 12.20 -6.63 -13.75
CA GLY A 171 11.15 -7.58 -14.15
C GLY A 171 10.08 -6.92 -15.01
N ARG A 172 8.84 -6.85 -14.47
CA ARG A 172 7.67 -6.21 -15.09
C ARG A 172 7.68 -4.67 -15.00
N VAL A 173 8.61 -4.07 -14.28
CA VAL A 173 8.88 -2.62 -14.37
C VAL A 173 9.94 -2.42 -15.44
N TYR A 174 9.59 -1.72 -16.52
CA TYR A 174 10.50 -1.48 -17.63
C TYR A 174 10.27 -0.12 -18.27
N THR A 175 11.27 0.76 -18.10
CA THR A 175 11.31 2.05 -18.77
C THR A 175 12.15 1.96 -20.03
N LYS A 176 11.56 2.31 -21.17
CA LYS A 176 12.27 2.52 -22.42
C LYS A 176 12.64 3.99 -22.55
N LYS A 177 13.95 4.27 -22.58
CA LYS A 177 14.47 5.60 -22.96
C LYS A 177 14.40 5.77 -24.47
N MET A 178 14.08 6.97 -24.91
CA MET A 178 13.91 7.34 -26.31
C MET A 178 14.61 8.66 -26.56
N GLU A 179 15.29 8.78 -27.69
CA GLU A 179 16.02 9.98 -28.07
C GLU A 179 15.73 10.31 -29.54
N GLY A 180 15.52 11.59 -29.83
CA GLY A 180 15.23 12.04 -31.19
C GLY A 180 15.02 13.55 -31.24
N GLY A 181 15.50 14.19 -32.32
CA GLY A 181 15.33 15.64 -32.52
C GLY A 181 15.86 16.51 -31.36
N ASN A 182 17.02 16.14 -30.79
CA ASN A 182 17.62 16.77 -29.60
C ASN A 182 16.74 16.74 -28.34
N LYS A 183 15.80 15.80 -28.26
CA LYS A 183 14.97 15.55 -27.08
C LYS A 183 15.22 14.15 -26.54
N VAL A 184 15.13 14.04 -25.23
CA VAL A 184 15.15 12.76 -24.51
C VAL A 184 13.77 12.56 -23.89
N ALA A 185 13.24 11.35 -23.99
CA ALA A 185 11.97 10.95 -23.40
C ALA A 185 12.11 9.56 -22.77
N ALA A 186 11.13 9.20 -21.95
CA ALA A 186 11.03 7.89 -21.34
C ALA A 186 9.57 7.45 -21.37
N ALA A 187 9.34 6.16 -21.62
CA ALA A 187 8.02 5.55 -21.53
C ALA A 187 8.13 4.24 -20.73
N ASP A 188 7.23 4.05 -19.78
CA ASP A 188 7.09 2.75 -19.10
C ASP A 188 6.27 1.81 -19.97
N LEU A 189 6.81 0.61 -20.20
CA LEU A 189 6.18 -0.47 -20.95
C LEU A 189 5.60 -1.56 -20.02
N GLY A 190 5.56 -1.28 -18.73
CA GLY A 190 5.05 -2.15 -17.68
C GLY A 190 4.44 -1.31 -16.56
N GLY A 191 4.67 -1.66 -15.29
CA GLY A 191 4.14 -0.88 -14.17
C GLY A 191 4.54 0.60 -14.22
N SER A 192 3.57 1.48 -14.46
CA SER A 192 3.77 2.90 -14.80
C SER A 192 3.11 3.87 -13.81
N ILE A 193 2.00 3.46 -13.19
CA ILE A 193 1.22 4.27 -12.24
C ILE A 193 1.53 3.83 -10.82
N LEU A 194 1.77 4.78 -9.93
CA LEU A 194 1.79 4.59 -8.48
C LEU A 194 0.37 4.88 -7.97
N THR A 195 -0.35 3.84 -7.56
CA THR A 195 -1.71 3.94 -7.04
C THR A 195 -1.67 4.40 -5.58
N GLY A 196 -2.02 5.67 -5.36
CA GLY A 196 -2.00 6.29 -4.04
C GLY A 196 -0.60 6.65 -3.58
N THR A 197 -0.44 7.78 -2.88
CA THR A 197 0.87 8.25 -2.38
C THR A 197 1.01 8.16 -0.87
N LEU A 198 -0.08 7.99 -0.13
CA LEU A 198 -0.04 7.95 1.33
C LEU A 198 0.31 6.56 1.84
N GLY A 199 -0.22 5.50 1.22
CA GLY A 199 0.04 4.12 1.64
C GLY A 199 1.10 3.37 0.85
N ASN A 200 1.46 3.88 -0.32
CA ASN A 200 2.29 3.14 -1.25
C ASN A 200 3.78 3.22 -0.90
N PRO A 201 4.46 2.09 -0.65
CA PRO A 201 5.89 2.09 -0.33
C PRO A 201 6.75 2.66 -1.47
N LEU A 202 6.28 2.61 -2.73
CA LEU A 202 6.98 3.24 -3.86
C LEU A 202 6.95 4.76 -3.77
N GLY A 203 5.88 5.34 -3.21
CA GLY A 203 5.82 6.77 -2.89
C GLY A 203 6.86 7.16 -1.84
N LEU A 204 7.11 6.29 -0.86
CA LEU A 204 8.16 6.51 0.14
C LEU A 204 9.57 6.44 -0.47
N LEU A 205 9.82 5.51 -1.40
CA LEU A 205 11.08 5.48 -2.15
C LEU A 205 11.26 6.75 -3.01
N ALA A 206 10.20 7.23 -3.66
CA ALA A 206 10.25 8.49 -4.39
C ALA A 206 10.61 9.68 -3.49
N ARG A 207 10.07 9.73 -2.26
CA ARG A 207 10.45 10.74 -1.24
C ARG A 207 11.92 10.61 -0.83
N GLN A 208 12.42 9.40 -0.57
CA GLN A 208 13.83 9.18 -0.24
C GLN A 208 14.77 9.65 -1.34
N LEU A 209 14.37 9.49 -2.60
CA LEU A 209 15.12 9.91 -3.78
C LEU A 209 14.88 11.37 -4.18
N SER A 210 14.04 12.10 -3.44
CA SER A 210 13.62 13.48 -3.76
C SER A 210 13.05 13.61 -5.18
N TYR A 211 12.30 12.60 -5.63
CA TYR A 211 11.64 12.61 -6.93
C TYR A 211 10.29 13.33 -6.84
N THR A 212 10.03 14.21 -7.80
CA THR A 212 8.73 14.83 -8.00
C THR A 212 7.81 13.86 -8.72
N LEU A 213 6.66 13.56 -8.11
CA LEU A 213 5.59 12.79 -8.71
C LEU A 213 4.58 13.72 -9.39
N HIS A 214 3.96 13.26 -10.47
CA HIS A 214 2.92 14.00 -11.18
C HIS A 214 1.58 13.28 -11.05
N THR A 215 0.60 13.94 -10.46
CA THR A 215 -0.78 13.45 -10.33
C THR A 215 -1.40 13.19 -11.71
N VAL A 216 -2.01 12.01 -11.86
CA VAL A 216 -2.89 11.67 -12.97
C VAL A 216 -4.20 12.42 -12.77
N ARG A 217 -4.65 13.15 -13.79
CA ARG A 217 -5.91 13.91 -13.73
C ARG A 217 -7.07 13.04 -14.17
N ASP A 218 -8.24 13.28 -13.59
CA ASP A 218 -9.44 12.47 -13.84
C ASP A 218 -10.12 12.78 -15.18
N GLN A 219 -9.76 13.88 -15.85
CA GLN A 219 -10.37 14.25 -17.13
C GLN A 219 -9.94 13.30 -18.25
N CYS A 220 -10.88 12.48 -18.72
CA CYS A 220 -10.70 11.52 -19.82
C CYS A 220 -11.77 11.75 -20.91
N PRO A 221 -11.58 12.71 -21.83
CA PRO A 221 -12.53 12.93 -22.91
C PRO A 221 -12.56 11.75 -23.88
N LEU A 222 -13.76 11.23 -24.17
CA LEU A 222 -13.96 10.13 -25.12
C LEU A 222 -14.14 10.64 -26.54
N TYR A 223 -13.60 9.87 -27.50
CA TYR A 223 -13.69 10.15 -28.93
C TYR A 223 -14.23 8.92 -29.65
N ARG A 224 -15.11 9.15 -30.63
CA ARG A 224 -15.64 8.10 -31.49
C ARG A 224 -14.59 7.61 -32.48
N ALA A 225 -14.89 6.51 -33.16
CA ALA A 225 -14.05 5.97 -34.24
C ALA A 225 -13.83 6.95 -35.41
N ASP A 226 -14.70 7.94 -35.60
CA ASP A 226 -14.53 9.00 -36.61
C ASP A 226 -13.68 10.19 -36.11
N GLY A 227 -13.16 10.12 -34.88
CA GLY A 227 -12.33 11.14 -34.24
C GLY A 227 -13.10 12.32 -33.63
N LYS A 228 -14.43 12.33 -33.68
CA LYS A 228 -15.23 13.38 -33.01
C LYS A 228 -15.37 13.10 -31.53
N SER A 229 -15.42 14.17 -30.73
CA SER A 229 -15.70 14.06 -29.30
C SER A 229 -17.09 13.48 -29.06
N VAL A 230 -17.21 12.67 -28.03
CA VAL A 230 -18.50 12.20 -27.51
C VAL A 230 -19.20 13.35 -26.79
N ASP A 231 -20.53 13.39 -26.86
CA ASP A 231 -21.33 14.35 -26.11
C ASP A 231 -21.23 14.09 -24.60
N GLU A 232 -20.97 15.14 -23.82
CA GLU A 232 -20.70 15.01 -22.38
C GLU A 232 -21.91 14.47 -21.59
N TYR A 233 -23.14 14.81 -22.02
CA TYR A 233 -24.34 14.28 -21.38
C TYR A 233 -24.48 12.79 -21.65
N LEU A 234 -24.23 12.37 -22.89
CA LEU A 234 -24.27 10.97 -23.25
C LEU A 234 -23.20 10.13 -22.54
N ASP A 235 -21.96 10.64 -22.47
CA ASP A 235 -20.84 10.02 -21.75
C ASP A 235 -21.22 9.73 -20.29
N LYS A 236 -21.64 10.78 -19.57
CA LYS A 236 -22.10 10.68 -18.17
C LYS A 236 -23.30 9.75 -17.99
N LYS A 237 -24.24 9.73 -18.95
CA LYS A 237 -25.41 8.86 -18.90
C LYS A 237 -24.99 7.38 -18.98
N VAL A 238 -24.09 7.03 -19.90
CA VAL A 238 -23.63 5.65 -20.07
C VAL A 238 -22.76 5.22 -18.90
N GLU A 239 -21.86 6.09 -18.42
CA GLU A 239 -21.04 5.85 -17.24
C GLU A 239 -21.90 5.55 -16.00
N ALA A 240 -22.92 6.38 -15.75
CA ALA A 240 -23.83 6.18 -14.62
C ALA A 240 -24.58 4.84 -14.72
N ALA A 241 -25.07 4.48 -15.91
CA ALA A 241 -25.75 3.21 -16.13
C ALA A 241 -24.79 2.00 -15.95
N TYR A 242 -23.55 2.12 -16.40
CA TYR A 242 -22.51 1.12 -16.19
C TYR A 242 -22.19 0.90 -14.71
N ASN A 243 -22.00 1.99 -13.95
CA ASN A 243 -21.75 1.90 -12.50
C ASN A 243 -22.95 1.29 -11.76
N GLU A 244 -24.18 1.62 -12.16
CA GLU A 244 -25.38 1.01 -11.58
C GLU A 244 -25.44 -0.51 -11.83
N LEU A 245 -24.98 -0.98 -13.00
CA LEU A 245 -24.89 -2.41 -13.28
C LEU A 245 -23.82 -3.11 -12.44
N LEU A 246 -22.66 -2.49 -12.20
CA LEU A 246 -21.66 -3.01 -11.28
C LEU A 246 -22.21 -3.12 -9.86
N ASP A 247 -22.89 -2.09 -9.36
CA ASP A 247 -23.53 -2.12 -8.03
C ASP A 247 -24.56 -3.24 -7.92
N LYS A 248 -25.33 -3.50 -8.97
CA LYS A 248 -26.26 -4.63 -9.02
C LYS A 248 -25.54 -5.97 -9.06
N ALA A 249 -24.48 -6.10 -9.86
CA ALA A 249 -23.65 -7.31 -9.89
C ALA A 249 -23.08 -7.62 -8.50
N SER A 250 -22.62 -6.59 -7.77
CA SER A 250 -22.14 -6.71 -6.39
C SER A 250 -23.21 -7.11 -5.37
N LYS A 251 -24.49 -6.84 -5.64
CA LYS A 251 -25.61 -7.34 -4.81
C LYS A 251 -25.93 -8.79 -5.15
N VAL A 252 -26.03 -9.09 -6.44
CA VAL A 252 -26.35 -10.42 -6.96
C VAL A 252 -25.27 -11.45 -6.60
N ARG A 253 -24.00 -11.02 -6.44
CA ARG A 253 -22.91 -11.91 -6.00
C ARG A 253 -23.20 -12.64 -4.67
N GLN A 254 -24.05 -12.09 -3.81
CA GLN A 254 -24.40 -12.70 -2.52
C GLN A 254 -25.34 -13.90 -2.67
N GLU A 255 -26.05 -13.99 -3.79
CA GLU A 255 -27.10 -14.98 -4.04
C GLU A 255 -26.69 -16.04 -5.08
N LEU A 256 -25.61 -15.79 -5.82
CA LEU A 256 -25.15 -16.63 -6.92
C LEU A 256 -23.97 -17.54 -6.57
N SER A 257 -23.78 -18.58 -7.39
CA SER A 257 -22.64 -19.49 -7.33
C SER A 257 -21.32 -18.76 -7.60
N PRO A 258 -20.23 -19.07 -6.88
CA PRO A 258 -18.92 -18.42 -7.03
C PRO A 258 -18.22 -18.69 -8.38
N ILE A 259 -18.80 -19.51 -9.26
CA ILE A 259 -18.19 -19.93 -10.53
C ILE A 259 -18.59 -19.01 -11.70
N ILE A 260 -19.58 -18.14 -11.51
CA ILE A 260 -20.07 -17.26 -12.59
C ILE A 260 -19.08 -16.12 -12.82
N SER A 261 -18.87 -15.79 -14.10
CA SER A 261 -17.99 -14.67 -14.47
C SER A 261 -18.70 -13.32 -14.31
N LEU A 262 -17.92 -12.28 -14.03
CA LEU A 262 -18.42 -10.90 -14.00
C LEU A 262 -19.03 -10.52 -15.34
N GLY A 263 -18.39 -10.89 -16.45
CA GLY A 263 -18.86 -10.58 -17.81
C GLY A 263 -20.23 -11.19 -18.13
N GLU A 264 -20.47 -12.45 -17.75
CA GLU A 264 -21.77 -13.10 -17.95
C GLU A 264 -22.89 -12.41 -17.14
N THR A 265 -22.56 -11.99 -15.92
CA THR A 265 -23.50 -11.30 -15.03
C THR A 265 -23.83 -9.91 -15.58
N LEU A 266 -22.83 -9.14 -16.00
CA LEU A 266 -23.03 -7.81 -16.58
C LEU A 266 -23.85 -7.87 -17.88
N GLU A 267 -23.60 -8.85 -18.75
CA GLU A 267 -24.39 -8.99 -19.98
C GLU A 267 -25.84 -9.39 -19.71
N THR A 268 -26.08 -10.21 -18.69
CA THR A 268 -27.43 -10.57 -18.25
C THR A 268 -28.17 -9.35 -17.71
N LEU A 269 -27.55 -8.63 -16.76
CA LEU A 269 -28.14 -7.42 -16.17
C LEU A 269 -28.36 -6.32 -17.22
N ARG A 270 -27.44 -6.14 -18.18
CA ARG A 270 -27.58 -5.17 -19.27
C ARG A 270 -28.86 -5.42 -20.08
N LYS A 271 -29.17 -6.69 -20.38
CA LYS A 271 -30.41 -7.08 -21.08
C LYS A 271 -31.64 -6.84 -20.21
N ASP A 272 -31.60 -7.30 -18.96
CA ASP A 272 -32.75 -7.22 -18.04
C ASP A 272 -33.15 -5.76 -17.76
N PHE A 273 -32.18 -4.87 -17.64
CA PHE A 273 -32.40 -3.44 -17.37
C PHE A 273 -32.43 -2.58 -18.64
N SER A 274 -32.35 -3.18 -19.83
CA SER A 274 -32.37 -2.46 -21.11
C SER A 274 -31.34 -1.32 -21.18
N VAL A 275 -30.11 -1.57 -20.69
CA VAL A 275 -28.98 -0.61 -20.73
C VAL A 275 -28.22 -0.70 -22.05
N ALA A 276 -27.89 0.46 -22.62
CA ALA A 276 -27.11 0.57 -23.87
C ALA A 276 -27.74 -0.23 -25.04
N MET A 277 -28.96 0.15 -25.41
CA MET A 277 -29.77 -0.58 -26.40
C MET A 277 -29.54 -0.12 -27.84
N ASN A 278 -28.98 1.07 -28.04
CA ASN A 278 -28.60 1.55 -29.37
C ASN A 278 -27.09 1.45 -29.59
N ASP A 279 -26.66 1.44 -30.85
CA ASP A 279 -25.27 1.21 -31.24
C ASP A 279 -24.28 2.21 -30.63
N GLU A 280 -24.71 3.46 -30.45
CA GLU A 280 -23.87 4.52 -29.89
C GLU A 280 -23.64 4.32 -28.40
N GLU A 281 -24.71 4.10 -27.63
CA GLU A 281 -24.60 3.76 -26.21
C GLU A 281 -23.83 2.45 -25.99
N MET A 282 -24.04 1.44 -26.85
CA MET A 282 -23.34 0.17 -26.76
C MET A 282 -21.84 0.33 -27.02
N SER A 283 -21.44 1.21 -27.95
CA SER A 283 -20.03 1.51 -28.19
C SER A 283 -19.36 2.16 -26.97
N LEU A 284 -20.06 3.06 -26.27
CA LEU A 284 -19.55 3.69 -25.05
C LEU A 284 -19.53 2.71 -23.88
N PHE A 285 -20.56 1.88 -23.75
CA PHE A 285 -20.62 0.82 -22.75
C PHE A 285 -19.45 -0.15 -22.90
N ASN A 286 -19.16 -0.57 -24.14
CA ASN A 286 -18.00 -1.40 -24.45
C ASN A 286 -16.66 -0.73 -24.11
N TRP A 287 -16.56 0.60 -24.19
CA TRP A 287 -15.37 1.32 -23.74
C TRP A 287 -15.18 1.19 -22.22
N HIS A 288 -16.24 1.32 -21.41
CA HIS A 288 -16.16 1.11 -19.96
C HIS A 288 -15.81 -0.33 -19.60
N LEU A 289 -16.39 -1.32 -20.29
CA LEU A 289 -16.00 -2.72 -20.14
C LEU A 289 -14.52 -2.93 -20.47
N ALA A 290 -14.04 -2.38 -21.58
CA ALA A 290 -12.64 -2.47 -21.98
C ALA A 290 -11.71 -1.76 -20.98
N ASN A 291 -12.14 -0.66 -20.36
CA ASN A 291 -11.39 0.01 -19.31
C ASN A 291 -11.29 -0.85 -18.03
N LEU A 292 -12.35 -1.60 -17.70
CA LEU A 292 -12.31 -2.57 -16.61
C LEU A 292 -11.42 -3.77 -16.92
N GLU A 293 -11.44 -4.27 -18.16
CA GLU A 293 -10.50 -5.30 -18.63
C GLU A 293 -9.05 -4.81 -18.61
N TYR A 294 -8.82 -3.53 -18.93
CA TYR A 294 -7.51 -2.89 -18.79
C TYR A 294 -7.05 -2.88 -17.33
N ALA A 295 -7.91 -2.48 -16.38
CA ALA A 295 -7.58 -2.44 -14.96
C ALA A 295 -7.23 -3.84 -14.41
N ASN A 296 -7.95 -4.87 -14.86
CA ASN A 296 -7.77 -6.25 -14.41
C ASN A 296 -6.77 -7.07 -15.25
N ALA A 297 -6.29 -6.52 -16.38
CA ALA A 297 -5.48 -7.21 -17.37
C ALA A 297 -6.03 -8.58 -17.81
N SER A 298 -7.36 -8.72 -17.86
CA SER A 298 -8.07 -9.97 -18.21
C SER A 298 -9.44 -9.67 -18.81
N LEU A 299 -10.00 -10.65 -19.52
CA LEU A 299 -11.35 -10.55 -20.06
C LEU A 299 -12.39 -10.65 -18.94
N LEU A 300 -13.49 -9.90 -19.02
CA LEU A 300 -14.55 -9.96 -18.00
C LEU A 300 -15.18 -11.35 -17.87
N SER A 301 -15.15 -12.14 -18.94
CA SER A 301 -15.61 -13.54 -18.94
C SER A 301 -14.71 -14.48 -18.14
N GLN A 302 -13.53 -14.04 -17.73
CA GLN A 302 -12.58 -14.79 -16.91
C GLN A 302 -12.46 -14.24 -15.48
N LEU A 303 -13.05 -13.08 -15.21
CA LEU A 303 -13.10 -12.50 -13.88
C LEU A 303 -14.17 -13.17 -13.04
N SER A 304 -13.80 -13.58 -11.83
CA SER A 304 -14.73 -14.13 -10.85
C SER A 304 -15.71 -13.04 -10.40
N LEU A 305 -17.01 -13.25 -10.54
CA LEU A 305 -18.00 -12.34 -9.95
C LEU A 305 -17.80 -12.17 -8.43
N ALA A 306 -17.37 -13.24 -7.76
CA ALA A 306 -17.25 -13.27 -6.31
C ALA A 306 -16.00 -12.56 -5.76
N PHE A 307 -14.92 -12.47 -6.55
CA PHE A 307 -13.59 -12.11 -6.04
C PHE A 307 -12.78 -11.16 -6.94
N TRP A 308 -13.35 -10.60 -8.01
CA TRP A 308 -12.60 -9.70 -8.89
C TRP A 308 -12.15 -8.41 -8.18
N ASP A 309 -12.91 -7.96 -7.18
CA ASP A 309 -12.73 -6.73 -6.39
C ASP A 309 -12.29 -7.02 -4.93
N GLN A 310 -11.71 -8.20 -4.67
CA GLN A 310 -11.39 -8.62 -3.30
C GLN A 310 -10.33 -7.75 -2.60
N ASP A 311 -9.51 -7.04 -3.37
CA ASP A 311 -8.46 -6.14 -2.88
C ASP A 311 -8.92 -4.68 -2.72
N ASP A 312 -10.12 -4.31 -3.17
CA ASP A 312 -10.66 -2.94 -3.03
C ASP A 312 -10.60 -2.38 -1.60
N PRO A 313 -10.87 -3.15 -0.52
CA PRO A 313 -10.75 -2.65 0.85
C PRO A 313 -9.34 -2.21 1.25
N TYR A 314 -8.32 -2.56 0.46
CA TYR A 314 -6.91 -2.25 0.71
C TYR A 314 -6.36 -1.17 -0.22
N ASP A 315 -7.22 -0.46 -0.94
CA ASP A 315 -6.80 0.65 -1.79
C ASP A 315 -6.06 1.74 -0.97
N MET A 316 -5.07 2.35 -1.61
CA MET A 316 -4.13 3.25 -0.96
C MET A 316 -4.55 4.70 -1.15
N GLY A 317 -4.70 5.44 -0.05
CA GLY A 317 -5.07 6.85 -0.11
C GLY A 317 -4.05 7.75 -0.83
N GLY A 318 -4.53 8.90 -1.28
CA GLY A 318 -3.76 9.91 -2.02
C GLY A 318 -3.88 9.76 -3.54
N ASP A 319 -3.28 10.69 -4.27
CA ASP A 319 -3.41 10.76 -5.72
C ASP A 319 -2.71 9.59 -6.42
N HIS A 320 -3.30 9.10 -7.51
CA HIS A 320 -2.57 8.26 -8.47
C HIS A 320 -1.53 9.11 -9.20
N CYS A 321 -0.30 8.62 -9.29
CA CYS A 321 0.84 9.40 -9.74
C CYS A 321 1.70 8.69 -10.79
N ILE A 322 2.39 9.46 -11.61
CA ILE A 322 3.44 9.00 -12.52
C ILE A 322 4.77 9.59 -12.09
N LEU A 323 5.84 8.80 -12.21
CA LEU A 323 7.22 9.24 -11.99
C LEU A 323 7.86 9.70 -13.32
N PRO A 324 8.21 10.99 -13.48
CA PRO A 324 8.93 11.46 -14.66
C PRO A 324 10.27 10.75 -14.86
N GLY A 325 10.53 10.37 -16.11
CA GLY A 325 11.70 9.56 -16.45
C GLY A 325 11.52 8.06 -16.23
N GLY A 326 10.34 7.63 -15.76
CA GLY A 326 9.88 6.25 -15.66
C GLY A 326 10.30 5.50 -14.39
N ASN A 327 9.53 4.47 -14.05
CA ASN A 327 9.66 3.69 -12.81
C ASN A 327 10.93 2.84 -12.73
N GLY A 328 11.66 2.67 -13.84
CA GLY A 328 12.98 2.05 -13.87
C GLY A 328 14.01 2.80 -13.01
N ARG A 329 13.77 4.07 -12.67
CA ARG A 329 14.59 4.82 -11.71
C ARG A 329 14.50 4.27 -10.28
N LEU A 330 13.33 3.77 -9.87
CA LEU A 330 13.13 3.13 -8.57
C LEU A 330 13.85 1.78 -8.53
N VAL A 331 13.79 1.02 -9.63
CA VAL A 331 14.53 -0.24 -9.78
C VAL A 331 16.02 0.00 -9.63
N HIS A 332 16.56 0.99 -10.33
CA HIS A 332 17.99 1.30 -10.26
C HIS A 332 18.45 1.70 -8.85
N ALA A 333 17.67 2.51 -8.15
CA ALA A 333 17.99 2.87 -6.77
C ALA A 333 18.03 1.65 -5.82
N LEU A 334 17.22 0.62 -6.08
CA LEU A 334 17.25 -0.62 -5.28
C LEU A 334 18.43 -1.53 -5.62
N THR A 335 19.04 -1.40 -6.81
CA THR A 335 20.23 -2.18 -7.20
C THR A 335 21.53 -1.65 -6.61
N ASP A 336 21.54 -0.38 -6.17
CA ASP A 336 22.73 0.32 -5.66
C ASP A 336 23.03 0.03 -4.18
#